data_AF-A0A837KGQ0-F1
#
_entry.id   AF-A0A837KGQ0-F1
#
_cell.length_a   1.000
_cell.length_b   1.000
_cell.length_c   1.000
_cell.angle_alpha   90.00
_cell.angle_beta   90.00
_cell.angle_gamma   90.00
#
_symmetry.space_group_name_H-M   'P 1'
#
loop_
_entity.id
_entity.type
_entity.pdbx_description
1 polymer ?
#
loop_
_entity_poly.entity_id
_entity_poly.type
_entity_poly.pdbx_seq_one_letter_code
_entity_poly.pdbx_strand_id
1 'polypeptide(L)'
;MNRILFGILVVVTTSLMGSSFAVGKIGLAYFSPLLLVGLRFTLAGLIMGAWVWKKPLPKSAGDWGKLCVIGFLQTAAVMGCIFLSLRTITAGESSILTFMNPLLVVIWGTVFLGISYRLTQWMGVLIGLVGVFITLGFHLQWETGTLFGIGSALAWSMATILVKKWGVRFNVWVMTAYQMLFGGILLLVMGFTLETPKLIITPTAVFVVLWLAIMASIVQFATWFYLLNHGDPGRTSAFLFLAPFFGVLSGWVLLGEVVQWHVYAGGLLIFAGIFLVNWTFAPRRQVSEKAQLAE
;
A
#
# COMPACT_ATOMS: atom_id res chain seq x y z
N MET A 1 -13.68 -18.81 12.08
CA MET A 1 -14.27 -17.46 12.18
C MET A 1 -15.60 -17.43 11.46
N ASN A 2 -16.61 -16.75 12.00
CA ASN A 2 -17.92 -16.59 11.35
C ASN A 2 -17.75 -15.84 10.00
N ARG A 3 -18.39 -16.33 8.93
CA ARG A 3 -18.32 -15.71 7.59
C ARG A 3 -18.79 -14.25 7.59
N ILE A 4 -19.81 -13.93 8.40
CA ILE A 4 -20.34 -12.57 8.55
C ILE A 4 -19.28 -11.66 9.19
N LEU A 5 -18.68 -12.12 10.30
CA LEU A 5 -17.62 -11.37 10.98
C LEU A 5 -16.41 -11.14 10.06
N PHE A 6 -16.01 -12.15 9.29
CA PHE A 6 -14.94 -12.01 8.30
C PHE A 6 -15.29 -10.95 7.25
N GLY A 7 -16.50 -10.99 6.68
CA GLY A 7 -16.96 -10.01 5.71
C GLY A 7 -16.97 -8.58 6.26
N ILE A 8 -17.47 -8.40 7.49
CA ILE A 8 -17.48 -7.09 8.17
C ILE A 8 -16.06 -6.57 8.34
N LEU A 9 -15.14 -7.40 8.85
CA LEU A 9 -13.75 -7.00 9.05
C LEU A 9 -13.04 -6.65 7.74
N VAL A 10 -13.34 -7.35 6.65
CA VAL A 10 -12.85 -7.03 5.31
C VAL A 10 -13.34 -5.66 4.85
N VAL A 11 -14.65 -5.39 4.99
CA VAL A 11 -15.22 -4.09 4.62
C VAL A 11 -14.64 -2.97 5.48
N VAL A 12 -14.49 -3.19 6.79
CA VAL A 12 -13.90 -2.20 7.70
C VAL A 12 -12.44 -1.94 7.32
N THR A 13 -11.61 -2.96 7.12
CA THR A 13 -10.19 -2.75 6.83
C THR A 13 -9.98 -2.06 5.47
N THR A 14 -10.77 -2.43 4.46
CA THR A 14 -10.65 -1.86 3.11
C THR A 14 -11.25 -0.46 3.02
N SER A 15 -12.31 -0.16 3.76
CA SER A 15 -12.88 1.19 3.85
C SER A 15 -12.00 2.15 4.65
N LEU A 16 -11.38 1.71 5.75
CA LEU A 16 -10.39 2.50 6.48
C LEU A 16 -9.17 2.80 5.60
N MET A 17 -8.73 1.82 4.81
CA MET A 17 -7.63 2.01 3.87
C MET A 17 -7.99 2.96 2.73
N GLY A 18 -9.16 2.78 2.09
CA GLY A 18 -9.63 3.63 1.01
C GLY A 18 -9.91 5.07 1.45
N SER A 19 -10.57 5.25 2.60
CA SER A 19 -10.83 6.58 3.17
C SER A 19 -9.56 7.37 3.51
N SER A 20 -8.42 6.69 3.67
CA SER A 20 -7.14 7.37 3.94
C SER A 20 -6.68 8.27 2.79
N PHE A 21 -7.09 7.99 1.54
CA PHE A 21 -6.78 8.85 0.40
C PHE A 21 -7.58 10.16 0.48
N ALA A 22 -8.89 10.08 0.72
CA ALA A 22 -9.75 11.26 0.84
C ALA A 22 -9.40 12.09 2.08
N VAL A 23 -9.29 11.46 3.26
CA VAL A 23 -8.92 12.15 4.50
C VAL A 23 -7.48 12.70 4.42
N GLY A 24 -6.57 11.97 3.77
CA GLY A 24 -5.22 12.45 3.48
C GLY A 24 -5.24 13.74 2.66
N LYS A 25 -6.06 13.80 1.62
CA LYS A 25 -6.23 14.99 0.78
C LYS A 25 -6.86 16.16 1.51
N ILE A 26 -7.84 15.93 2.40
CA ILE A 26 -8.35 16.96 3.34
C ILE A 26 -7.19 17.51 4.19
N GLY A 27 -6.31 16.63 4.67
CA GLY A 27 -5.13 17.00 5.44
C GLY A 27 -4.15 17.93 4.72
N LEU A 28 -4.07 17.86 3.39
CA LEU A 28 -3.18 18.72 2.59
C LEU A 28 -3.56 20.20 2.64
N ALA A 29 -4.78 20.53 3.08
CA ALA A 29 -5.17 21.91 3.37
C ALA A 29 -4.41 22.49 4.58
N TYR A 30 -3.97 21.65 5.52
CA TYR A 30 -3.36 22.05 6.79
C TYR A 30 -1.86 21.70 6.88
N PHE A 31 -1.44 20.64 6.20
CA PHE A 31 -0.08 20.11 6.27
C PHE A 31 0.56 20.01 4.88
N SER A 32 1.88 20.16 4.80
CA SER A 32 2.61 19.68 3.63
C SER A 32 2.51 18.15 3.54
N PRO A 33 2.39 17.56 2.33
CA PRO A 33 2.19 16.13 2.12
C PRO A 33 3.20 15.25 2.86
N LEU A 34 4.51 15.51 2.71
CA LEU A 34 5.53 14.67 3.33
C LEU A 34 5.55 14.85 4.85
N LEU A 35 5.28 16.07 5.34
CA LEU A 35 5.13 16.32 6.77
C LEU A 35 3.94 15.55 7.36
N LEU A 36 2.79 15.53 6.67
CA LEU A 36 1.60 14.81 7.13
C LEU A 36 1.84 13.31 7.27
N VAL A 37 2.40 12.68 6.23
CA VAL A 37 2.72 11.25 6.31
C VAL A 37 3.88 10.96 7.25
N GLY A 38 4.87 11.87 7.34
CA GLY A 38 5.96 11.76 8.31
C GLY A 38 5.44 11.70 9.74
N LEU A 39 4.54 12.61 10.11
CA LEU A 39 3.89 12.63 11.42
C LEU A 39 3.06 11.36 11.65
N ARG A 40 2.22 10.97 10.68
CA ARG A 40 1.38 9.77 10.73
C ARG A 40 2.19 8.50 11.01
N PHE A 41 3.22 8.24 10.20
CA PHE A 41 3.97 6.98 10.28
C PHE A 41 5.02 6.98 11.39
N THR A 42 5.57 8.14 11.76
CA THR A 42 6.41 8.24 12.96
C THR A 42 5.60 7.94 14.21
N LEU A 43 4.40 8.54 14.35
CA LEU A 43 3.51 8.27 15.48
C LEU A 43 3.09 6.80 15.53
N ALA A 44 2.63 6.23 14.40
CA ALA A 44 2.26 4.82 14.33
C ALA A 44 3.46 3.90 14.65
N GLY A 45 4.64 4.20 14.11
CA GLY A 45 5.87 3.45 14.35
C GLY A 45 6.34 3.50 15.81
N LEU A 46 6.22 4.64 16.48
CA LEU A 46 6.52 4.77 17.92
C LEU A 46 5.55 3.96 18.77
N ILE A 47 4.25 4.05 18.51
CA ILE A 47 3.23 3.31 19.25
C ILE A 47 3.42 1.80 19.06
N MET A 48 3.60 1.35 17.81
CA MET A 48 3.85 -0.06 17.53
C MET A 48 5.20 -0.52 18.09
N GLY A 49 6.23 0.33 18.04
CA GLY A 49 7.56 0.08 18.61
C GLY A 49 7.51 -0.19 20.11
N ALA A 50 6.76 0.63 20.85
CA ALA A 50 6.54 0.43 22.28
C ALA A 50 5.82 -0.90 22.57
N TRP A 51 4.84 -1.27 21.75
CA TRP A 51 4.10 -2.52 21.90
C TRP A 51 4.94 -3.78 21.61
N VAL A 52 5.88 -3.70 20.66
CA VAL A 52 6.73 -4.84 20.27
C VAL A 52 8.05 -4.90 21.03
N TRP A 53 8.32 -4.02 22.00
CA TRP A 53 9.60 -3.96 22.72
C TRP A 53 10.02 -5.31 23.34
N LYS A 54 9.06 -6.15 23.74
CA LYS A 54 9.31 -7.48 24.32
C LYS A 54 9.47 -8.60 23.28
N LYS A 55 9.35 -8.32 21.99
CA LYS A 55 9.50 -9.29 20.89
C LYS A 55 10.97 -9.40 20.48
N PRO A 56 11.40 -10.50 19.83
CA PRO A 56 12.77 -10.64 19.36
C PRO A 56 13.11 -9.56 18.33
N LEU A 57 14.02 -8.66 18.72
CA LEU A 57 14.51 -7.57 17.89
C LEU A 57 15.62 -8.05 16.92
N PRO A 58 15.87 -7.30 15.82
CA PRO A 58 16.99 -7.59 14.93
C PRO A 58 18.33 -7.59 15.68
N LYS A 59 19.15 -8.62 15.43
CA LYS A 59 20.39 -8.86 16.17
C LYS A 59 21.63 -8.21 15.54
N SER A 60 21.59 -7.88 14.24
CA SER A 60 22.74 -7.37 13.50
C SER A 60 22.46 -6.01 12.87
N ALA A 61 23.51 -5.19 12.71
CA ALA A 61 23.41 -3.91 11.99
C ALA A 61 22.91 -4.09 10.55
N GLY A 62 23.27 -5.21 9.90
CA GLY A 62 22.78 -5.55 8.56
C GLY A 62 21.27 -5.83 8.52
N ASP A 63 20.69 -6.36 9.60
CA ASP A 63 19.25 -6.58 9.70
C ASP A 63 18.49 -5.28 9.94
N TRP A 64 19.05 -4.37 10.75
CA TRP A 64 18.54 -3.00 10.89
C TRP A 64 18.58 -2.25 9.55
N GLY A 65 19.67 -2.41 8.78
CA GLY A 65 19.79 -1.87 7.42
C GLY A 65 18.67 -2.37 6.48
N LYS A 66 18.34 -3.67 6.52
CA LYS A 66 17.22 -4.23 5.74
C LYS A 66 15.88 -3.63 6.14
N LEU A 67 15.61 -3.46 7.44
CA LEU A 67 14.39 -2.81 7.91
C LEU A 67 14.32 -1.34 7.49
N CYS A 68 15.46 -0.64 7.46
CA CYS A 68 15.54 0.72 6.96
C CYS A 68 15.22 0.78 5.45
N VAL A 69 15.78 -0.12 4.64
CA VAL A 69 15.47 -0.20 3.19
C VAL A 69 14.00 -0.56 2.94
N ILE A 70 13.43 -1.49 3.71
CA ILE A 70 12.00 -1.80 3.65
C ILE A 70 11.18 -0.57 4.03
N GLY A 71 11.54 0.13 5.12
CA GLY A 71 10.87 1.36 5.54
C GLY A 71 10.97 2.49 4.51
N PHE A 72 12.10 2.64 3.84
CA PHE A 72 12.26 3.57 2.74
C PHE A 72 11.30 3.25 1.59
N LEU A 73 11.32 2.01 1.07
CA LEU A 73 10.50 1.67 -0.10
C LEU A 73 9.01 1.57 0.25
N GLN A 74 8.67 0.85 1.32
CA GLN A 74 7.29 0.52 1.67
C GLN A 74 6.55 1.66 2.36
N THR A 75 7.23 2.46 3.17
CA THR A 75 6.61 3.57 3.90
C THR A 75 6.95 4.89 3.23
N ALA A 76 8.23 5.27 3.15
CA ALA A 76 8.60 6.62 2.72
C ALA A 76 8.29 6.87 1.23
N ALA A 77 8.73 5.99 0.34
CA ALA A 77 8.54 6.13 -1.10
C ALA A 77 7.06 5.93 -1.48
N VAL A 78 6.43 4.83 -1.03
CA VAL A 78 4.99 4.60 -1.30
C VAL A 78 4.13 5.75 -0.79
N MET A 79 4.21 6.08 0.50
CA MET A 79 3.29 7.04 1.11
C MET A 79 3.64 8.47 0.72
N GLY A 80 4.92 8.79 0.57
CA GLY A 80 5.37 10.08 0.03
C GLY A 80 4.83 10.29 -1.38
N CYS A 81 4.96 9.30 -2.26
CA CYS A 81 4.41 9.36 -3.62
C CYS A 81 2.88 9.46 -3.62
N ILE A 82 2.17 8.68 -2.79
CA ILE A 82 0.71 8.80 -2.68
C ILE A 82 0.31 10.22 -2.26
N PHE A 83 0.94 10.79 -1.25
CA PHE A 83 0.52 12.10 -0.73
C PHE A 83 0.95 13.25 -1.64
N LEU A 84 2.08 13.11 -2.34
CA LEU A 84 2.48 14.04 -3.40
C LEU A 84 1.54 13.95 -4.61
N SER A 85 1.00 12.77 -4.93
CA SER A 85 0.06 12.63 -6.05
C SER A 85 -1.26 13.35 -5.80
N LEU A 86 -1.77 13.27 -4.56
CA LEU A 86 -3.00 13.93 -4.14
C LEU A 86 -3.00 15.47 -4.28
N ARG A 87 -1.83 16.10 -4.55
CA ARG A 87 -1.76 17.54 -4.85
C ARG A 87 -2.39 17.93 -6.18
N THR A 88 -2.38 17.02 -7.15
CA THR A 88 -2.76 17.33 -8.56
C THR A 88 -3.89 16.43 -9.03
N ILE A 89 -3.84 15.14 -8.68
CA ILE A 89 -4.88 14.18 -9.06
C ILE A 89 -5.89 13.92 -7.94
N THR A 90 -7.02 13.30 -8.28
CA THR A 90 -8.09 12.92 -7.35
C THR A 90 -7.66 11.81 -6.38
N ALA A 91 -8.36 11.68 -5.25
CA ALA A 91 -8.17 10.58 -4.32
C ALA A 91 -8.48 9.23 -5.00
N GLY A 92 -9.51 9.21 -5.85
CA GLY A 92 -9.86 8.06 -6.69
C GLY A 92 -8.71 7.63 -7.61
N GLU A 93 -8.19 8.53 -8.44
CA GLU A 93 -7.08 8.25 -9.36
C GLU A 93 -5.83 7.78 -8.61
N SER A 94 -5.43 8.47 -7.54
CA SER A 94 -4.27 8.10 -6.72
C SER A 94 -4.42 6.69 -6.15
N SER A 95 -5.61 6.33 -5.68
CA SER A 95 -5.89 4.99 -5.16
C SER A 95 -5.81 3.91 -6.25
N ILE A 96 -6.41 4.13 -7.42
CA ILE A 96 -6.38 3.18 -8.53
C ILE A 96 -4.94 2.95 -9.00
N LEU A 97 -4.18 4.03 -9.20
CA LEU A 97 -2.79 3.95 -9.64
C LEU A 97 -1.93 3.20 -8.63
N THR A 98 -2.07 3.48 -7.34
CA THR A 98 -1.29 2.82 -6.28
C THR A 98 -1.48 1.30 -6.28
N PHE A 99 -2.72 0.83 -6.47
CA PHE A 99 -3.06 -0.58 -6.42
C PHE A 99 -2.77 -1.35 -7.71
N MET A 100 -2.14 -0.74 -8.71
CA MET A 100 -1.57 -1.48 -9.86
C MET A 100 -0.32 -2.29 -9.46
N ASN A 101 0.16 -2.16 -8.21
CA ASN A 101 1.35 -2.83 -7.71
C ASN A 101 1.42 -4.36 -7.98
N PRO A 102 0.34 -5.18 -7.98
CA PRO A 102 0.45 -6.60 -8.25
C PRO A 102 0.87 -6.90 -9.69
N LEU A 103 0.47 -6.04 -10.64
CA LEU A 103 0.89 -6.15 -12.04
C LEU A 103 2.41 -6.00 -12.14
N LEU A 104 2.95 -5.02 -11.41
CA LEU A 104 4.38 -4.74 -11.36
C LEU A 104 5.15 -5.85 -10.60
N VAL A 105 4.56 -6.46 -9.57
CA VAL A 105 5.16 -7.61 -8.87
C VAL A 105 5.37 -8.81 -9.80
N VAL A 106 4.47 -9.06 -10.77
CA VAL A 106 4.66 -10.11 -11.78
C VAL A 106 5.87 -9.81 -12.66
N ILE A 107 5.99 -8.56 -13.14
CA ILE A 107 7.12 -8.12 -13.96
C ILE A 107 8.43 -8.30 -13.18
N TRP A 108 8.50 -7.74 -11.98
CA TRP A 108 9.70 -7.81 -11.14
C TRP A 108 10.02 -9.23 -10.67
N GLY A 109 9.01 -10.05 -10.38
CA GLY A 109 9.22 -11.45 -10.01
C GLY A 109 9.79 -12.27 -11.17
N THR A 110 9.48 -11.91 -12.41
CA THR A 110 10.08 -12.55 -13.59
C THR A 110 11.54 -12.13 -13.71
N VAL A 111 11.80 -10.82 -13.67
CA VAL A 111 13.14 -10.25 -13.93
C VAL A 111 14.13 -10.57 -12.80
N PHE A 112 13.74 -10.40 -11.54
CA PHE A 112 14.66 -10.50 -10.40
C PHE A 112 14.62 -11.83 -9.66
N LEU A 113 13.50 -12.56 -9.72
CA LEU A 113 13.34 -13.83 -9.00
C LEU A 113 13.30 -15.03 -9.94
N GLY A 114 13.35 -14.84 -11.26
CA GLY A 114 13.27 -15.92 -12.25
C GLY A 114 11.97 -16.73 -12.19
N ILE A 115 10.89 -16.15 -11.62
CA ILE A 115 9.62 -16.85 -11.48
C ILE A 115 8.96 -16.92 -12.85
N SER A 116 8.65 -18.13 -13.29
CA SER A 116 7.87 -18.37 -14.50
C SER A 116 6.38 -18.24 -14.21
N TYR A 117 5.76 -17.17 -14.71
CA TYR A 117 4.32 -16.93 -14.62
C TYR A 117 3.56 -17.51 -15.81
N ARG A 118 2.29 -17.87 -15.61
CA ARG A 118 1.42 -18.40 -16.66
C ARG A 118 1.04 -17.31 -17.66
N LEU A 119 0.70 -17.71 -18.88
CA LEU A 119 0.20 -16.79 -19.92
C LEU A 119 -0.99 -15.96 -19.43
N THR A 120 -1.89 -16.55 -18.65
CA THR A 120 -3.04 -15.85 -18.04
C THR A 120 -2.63 -14.69 -17.12
N GLN A 121 -1.50 -14.81 -16.42
CA GLN A 121 -0.99 -13.76 -15.54
C GLN A 121 -0.37 -12.64 -16.37
N TRP A 122 0.34 -12.96 -17.45
CA TRP A 122 0.84 -11.98 -18.42
C TRP A 122 -0.30 -11.25 -19.13
N MET A 123 -1.38 -11.95 -19.50
CA MET A 123 -2.59 -11.30 -20.01
C MET A 123 -3.19 -10.34 -18.99
N GLY A 124 -3.24 -10.74 -17.71
CA GLY A 124 -3.67 -9.85 -16.63
C GLY A 124 -2.80 -8.60 -16.50
N VAL A 125 -1.47 -8.73 -16.63
CA VAL A 125 -0.55 -7.59 -16.67
C VAL A 125 -0.85 -6.69 -17.85
N LEU A 126 -1.00 -7.22 -19.06
CA LEU A 126 -1.30 -6.43 -20.26
C LEU A 126 -2.63 -5.68 -20.13
N ILE A 127 -3.70 -6.36 -19.70
CA ILE A 127 -5.02 -5.76 -19.48
C ILE A 127 -4.92 -4.64 -18.44
N GLY A 128 -4.21 -4.88 -17.35
CA GLY A 128 -4.03 -3.88 -16.31
C GLY A 128 -3.22 -2.67 -16.79
N LEU A 129 -2.14 -2.86 -17.57
CA LEU A 129 -1.36 -1.76 -18.16
C LEU A 129 -2.19 -0.93 -19.14
N VAL A 130 -3.05 -1.56 -19.94
CA VAL A 130 -4.03 -0.85 -20.79
C VAL A 130 -5.01 -0.06 -19.92
N GLY A 131 -5.47 -0.64 -18.80
CA GLY A 131 -6.30 0.07 -17.84
C GLY A 131 -5.63 1.30 -17.23
N VAL A 132 -4.32 1.23 -16.94
CA VAL A 132 -3.54 2.41 -16.50
C VAL A 132 -3.57 3.47 -17.58
N PHE A 133 -3.25 3.13 -18.83
CA PHE A 133 -3.27 4.09 -19.94
C PHE A 133 -4.64 4.76 -20.14
N ILE A 134 -5.73 3.99 -20.03
CA ILE A 134 -7.11 4.52 -20.13
C ILE A 134 -7.44 5.42 -18.94
N THR A 135 -6.95 5.10 -17.74
CA THR A 135 -7.15 5.95 -16.54
C THR A 135 -6.59 7.36 -16.78
N LEU A 136 -5.52 7.48 -17.57
CA LEU A 136 -4.91 8.77 -17.96
C LEU A 136 -5.73 9.57 -18.98
N GLY A 137 -6.90 9.08 -19.41
CA GLY A 137 -7.82 9.83 -20.26
C GLY A 137 -7.40 9.94 -21.73
N PHE A 138 -6.62 8.98 -22.24
CA PHE A 138 -6.12 8.92 -23.63
C PHE A 138 -5.26 10.11 -24.10
N HIS A 139 -5.08 11.10 -23.24
CA HIS A 139 -4.17 12.22 -23.44
C HIS A 139 -3.03 12.09 -22.45
N LEU A 140 -1.81 12.15 -22.95
CA LEU A 140 -0.60 12.02 -22.16
C LEU A 140 -0.27 13.32 -21.40
N GLN A 141 -1.27 13.90 -20.73
CA GLN A 141 -1.04 15.00 -19.79
C GLN A 141 -0.47 14.37 -18.51
N TRP A 142 0.85 14.25 -18.48
CA TRP A 142 1.58 13.78 -17.31
C TRP A 142 1.50 14.85 -16.21
N GLU A 143 0.36 14.89 -15.52
CA GLU A 143 0.33 15.58 -14.25
C GLU A 143 1.37 14.96 -13.33
N THR A 144 2.07 15.80 -12.58
CA THR A 144 3.10 15.36 -11.64
C THR A 144 2.55 14.31 -10.68
N GLY A 145 1.26 14.39 -10.32
CA GLY A 145 0.63 13.41 -9.45
C GLY A 145 0.41 12.05 -10.08
N THR A 146 0.17 11.96 -11.38
CA THR A 146 0.13 10.67 -12.08
C THR A 146 1.48 9.95 -11.97
N LEU A 147 2.58 10.68 -12.19
CA LEU A 147 3.93 10.14 -12.06
C LEU A 147 4.20 9.63 -10.64
N PHE A 148 3.80 10.41 -9.63
CA PHE A 148 3.89 9.96 -8.24
C PHE A 148 2.96 8.77 -7.96
N GLY A 149 1.74 8.71 -8.50
CA GLY A 149 0.84 7.57 -8.33
C GLY A 149 1.40 6.28 -8.92
N ILE A 150 2.07 6.34 -10.08
CA ILE A 150 2.80 5.20 -10.64
C ILE A 150 4.05 4.88 -9.80
N GLY A 151 4.75 5.92 -9.34
CA GLY A 151 5.90 5.82 -8.44
C GLY A 151 5.58 5.09 -7.14
N SER A 152 4.39 5.30 -6.57
CA SER A 152 3.94 4.59 -5.38
C SER A 152 3.76 3.10 -5.65
N ALA A 153 3.14 2.72 -6.77
CA ALA A 153 2.96 1.33 -7.15
C ALA A 153 4.30 0.62 -7.44
N LEU A 154 5.25 1.32 -8.08
CA LEU A 154 6.62 0.84 -8.31
C LEU A 154 7.33 0.59 -6.99
N ALA A 155 7.35 1.59 -6.10
CA ALA A 155 7.95 1.47 -4.77
C ALA A 155 7.34 0.33 -3.96
N TRP A 156 6.01 0.18 -3.99
CA TRP A 156 5.31 -0.90 -3.31
C TRP A 156 5.73 -2.25 -3.88
N SER A 157 5.67 -2.42 -5.20
CA SER A 157 6.00 -3.70 -5.83
C SER A 157 7.42 -4.17 -5.51
N MET A 158 8.40 -3.25 -5.49
CA MET A 158 9.77 -3.53 -5.05
C MET A 158 9.82 -3.89 -3.55
N ALA A 159 9.13 -3.12 -2.70
CA ALA A 159 9.03 -3.42 -1.28
C ALA A 159 8.44 -4.81 -1.02
N THR A 160 7.40 -5.21 -1.74
CA THR A 160 6.78 -6.55 -1.62
C THR A 160 7.80 -7.65 -1.88
N ILE A 161 8.66 -7.50 -2.88
CA ILE A 161 9.71 -8.48 -3.19
C ILE A 161 10.76 -8.53 -2.07
N LEU A 162 11.20 -7.37 -1.59
CA LEU A 162 12.18 -7.32 -0.49
C LEU A 162 11.62 -7.86 0.82
N VAL A 163 10.36 -7.56 1.15
CA VAL A 163 9.66 -8.12 2.31
C VAL A 163 9.53 -9.63 2.16
N LYS A 164 9.23 -10.16 0.98
CA LYS A 164 9.20 -11.61 0.74
C LYS A 164 10.58 -12.26 0.92
N LYS A 165 11.65 -11.57 0.50
CA LYS A 165 13.03 -12.07 0.57
C LYS A 165 13.64 -11.99 1.98
N TRP A 166 13.40 -10.89 2.70
CA TRP A 166 14.05 -10.60 3.99
C TRP A 166 13.11 -10.74 5.19
N GLY A 167 11.81 -10.52 5.01
CA GLY A 167 10.81 -10.50 6.08
C GLY A 167 10.63 -11.83 6.80
N VAL A 168 10.95 -12.96 6.16
CA VAL A 168 10.89 -14.31 6.77
C VAL A 168 11.79 -14.43 8.01
N ARG A 169 12.82 -13.58 8.12
CA ARG A 169 13.75 -13.57 9.27
C ARG A 169 13.26 -12.76 10.46
N PHE A 170 12.20 -11.98 10.29
CA PHE A 170 11.73 -11.03 11.29
C PHE A 170 10.33 -11.40 11.77
N ASN A 171 10.04 -11.06 13.03
CA ASN A 171 8.65 -11.06 13.47
C ASN A 171 7.88 -9.97 12.70
N VAL A 172 6.72 -10.32 12.15
CA VAL A 172 5.91 -9.41 11.30
C VAL A 172 5.58 -8.09 12.00
N TRP A 173 5.31 -8.13 13.31
CA TRP A 173 5.00 -6.92 14.09
C TRP A 173 6.22 -6.04 14.30
N VAL A 174 7.38 -6.65 14.59
CA VAL A 174 8.66 -5.94 14.70
C VAL A 174 9.02 -5.30 13.37
N MET A 175 8.96 -6.06 12.28
CA MET A 175 9.21 -5.53 10.94
C MET A 175 8.28 -4.35 10.64
N THR A 176 6.97 -4.49 10.87
CA THR A 176 5.95 -3.45 10.65
C THR A 176 6.23 -2.19 11.47
N ALA A 177 6.50 -2.33 12.77
CA ALA A 177 6.78 -1.19 13.65
C ALA A 177 7.99 -0.39 13.19
N TYR A 178 9.11 -1.06 12.94
CA TYR A 178 10.37 -0.39 12.61
C TYR A 178 10.40 0.11 11.16
N GLN A 179 9.76 -0.56 10.20
CA GLN A 179 9.65 -0.03 8.85
C GLN A 179 8.81 1.26 8.80
N MET A 180 7.77 1.36 9.64
CA MET A 180 6.92 2.55 9.72
C MET A 180 7.68 3.67 10.42
N LEU A 181 8.42 3.34 11.49
CA LEU A 181 9.23 4.30 12.23
C LEU A 181 10.35 4.87 11.35
N PHE A 182 11.17 4.04 10.72
CA PHE A 182 12.27 4.51 9.86
C PHE A 182 11.76 5.26 8.64
N GLY A 183 10.72 4.76 7.98
CA GLY A 183 10.12 5.45 6.85
C GLY A 183 9.44 6.76 7.25
N GLY A 184 8.80 6.82 8.42
CA GLY A 184 8.19 8.02 8.97
C GLY A 184 9.23 9.09 9.32
N ILE A 185 10.33 8.71 9.98
CA ILE A 185 11.44 9.62 10.28
C ILE A 185 12.04 10.16 8.97
N LEU A 186 12.27 9.30 7.98
CA LEU A 186 12.79 9.73 6.69
C LEU A 186 11.83 10.68 5.96
N LEU A 187 10.53 10.42 6.03
CA LEU A 187 9.50 11.34 5.51
C LEU A 187 9.51 12.69 6.23
N LEU A 188 9.71 12.72 7.55
CA LEU A 188 9.87 13.98 8.28
C LEU A 188 11.10 14.75 7.77
N VAL A 189 12.26 14.08 7.67
CA VAL A 189 13.49 14.69 7.13
C VAL A 189 13.25 15.22 5.71
N MET A 190 12.61 14.44 4.84
CA MET A 190 12.26 14.87 3.49
C MET A 190 11.25 16.03 3.49
N GLY A 191 10.29 16.05 4.41
CA GLY A 191 9.34 17.14 4.55
C GLY A 191 9.98 18.46 4.98
N PHE A 192 11.05 18.43 5.77
CA PHE A 192 11.81 19.63 6.14
C PHE A 192 12.84 20.06 5.09
N THR A 193 13.28 19.16 4.21
CA THR A 193 14.36 19.43 3.24
C THR A 193 13.88 19.65 1.81
N LEU A 194 12.80 18.97 1.40
CA LEU A 194 12.25 19.01 0.03
C LEU A 194 10.99 19.88 -0.09
N GLU A 195 10.34 20.22 1.02
CA GLU A 195 9.15 21.07 1.05
C GLU A 195 9.39 22.28 1.95
N THR A 196 8.64 23.36 1.72
CA THR A 196 8.42 24.38 2.74
C THR A 196 7.38 23.82 3.72
N PRO A 197 7.72 23.53 4.98
CA PRO A 197 6.80 22.88 5.91
C PRO A 197 5.61 23.79 6.21
N LYS A 198 4.42 23.38 5.75
CA LYS A 198 3.15 23.97 6.12
C LYS A 198 2.60 23.17 7.28
N LEU A 199 2.29 23.86 8.38
CA LEU A 199 1.69 23.27 9.57
C LEU A 199 0.68 24.26 10.14
N ILE A 200 -0.61 24.00 9.89
CA ILE A 200 -1.71 24.80 10.44
C ILE A 200 -2.43 23.95 11.48
N ILE A 201 -2.27 24.31 12.75
CA ILE A 201 -2.89 23.58 13.86
C ILE A 201 -4.32 24.08 14.03
N THR A 202 -5.28 23.24 13.66
CA THR A 202 -6.72 23.43 13.89
C THR A 202 -7.32 22.14 14.48
N PRO A 203 -8.51 22.18 15.11
CA PRO A 203 -9.20 20.97 15.55
C PRO A 203 -9.36 19.94 14.41
N THR A 204 -9.66 20.42 13.20
CA THR A 204 -9.73 19.57 11.99
C THR A 204 -8.38 18.95 11.63
N ALA A 205 -7.30 19.72 11.69
CA ALA A 205 -5.95 19.23 11.41
C ALA A 205 -5.54 18.13 12.39
N VAL A 206 -5.83 18.31 13.69
CA VAL A 206 -5.59 17.30 14.73
C VAL A 206 -6.43 16.05 14.48
N PHE A 207 -7.72 16.21 14.17
CA PHE A 207 -8.60 15.10 13.84
C PHE A 207 -8.10 14.30 12.64
N VAL A 208 -7.66 14.95 11.56
CA VAL A 208 -7.08 14.29 10.38
C VAL A 208 -5.87 13.44 10.76
N VAL A 209 -4.92 13.99 11.52
CA VAL A 209 -3.71 13.25 11.92
C VAL A 209 -4.07 12.06 12.80
N LEU A 210 -4.94 12.24 13.79
CA LEU A 210 -5.37 11.17 14.69
C LEU A 210 -6.16 10.08 13.94
N TRP A 211 -7.05 10.46 13.03
CA TRP A 211 -7.78 9.52 12.19
C TRP A 211 -6.83 8.70 11.32
N LEU A 212 -5.89 9.36 10.64
CA LEU A 212 -4.93 8.68 9.77
C LEU A 212 -3.97 7.78 10.54
N ALA A 213 -3.48 8.23 11.70
CA ALA A 213 -2.54 7.46 12.51
C ALA A 213 -3.23 6.28 13.22
N ILE A 214 -4.39 6.51 13.84
CA ILE A 214 -5.05 5.48 14.65
C ILE A 214 -5.96 4.61 13.78
N MET A 215 -6.96 5.19 13.11
CA MET A 215 -7.95 4.42 12.36
C MET A 215 -7.35 3.83 11.08
N ALA A 216 -6.77 4.68 10.23
CA ALA A 216 -6.27 4.26 8.92
C ALA A 216 -4.89 3.58 8.95
N SER A 217 -4.22 3.54 10.11
CA SER A 217 -2.96 2.79 10.26
C SER A 217 -3.09 1.72 11.33
N ILE A 218 -3.21 2.05 12.61
CA ILE A 218 -3.19 1.05 13.67
C ILE A 218 -4.38 0.08 13.58
N VAL A 219 -5.61 0.58 13.56
CA VAL A 219 -6.84 -0.26 13.51
C VAL A 219 -6.93 -1.01 12.19
N GLN A 220 -6.63 -0.34 11.09
CA GLN A 220 -6.59 -0.95 9.76
C GLN A 220 -5.57 -2.10 9.71
N PHE A 221 -4.32 -1.88 10.14
CA PHE A 221 -3.31 -2.95 10.17
C PHE A 221 -3.66 -4.06 11.17
N ALA A 222 -4.19 -3.73 12.35
CA ALA A 222 -4.57 -4.73 13.34
C ALA A 222 -5.68 -5.66 12.82
N THR A 223 -6.75 -5.09 12.24
CA THR A 223 -7.83 -5.86 11.61
C THR A 223 -7.34 -6.66 10.42
N TRP A 224 -6.46 -6.09 9.61
CA TRP A 224 -5.81 -6.76 8.49
C TRP A 224 -4.99 -7.98 8.92
N PHE A 225 -4.12 -7.83 9.92
CA PHE A 225 -3.33 -8.94 10.44
C PHE A 225 -4.20 -9.99 11.14
N TYR A 226 -5.26 -9.57 11.82
CA TYR A 226 -6.24 -10.51 12.37
C TYR A 226 -6.88 -11.37 11.26
N LEU A 227 -7.30 -10.75 10.15
CA LEU A 227 -7.84 -11.44 8.98
C LEU A 227 -6.82 -12.38 8.33
N LEU A 228 -5.55 -11.98 8.24
CA LEU A 228 -4.48 -12.82 7.70
C LEU A 228 -4.19 -14.03 8.58
N ASN A 229 -4.27 -13.88 9.91
CA ASN A 229 -4.01 -14.97 10.86
C ASN A 229 -5.18 -15.95 10.99
N HIS A 230 -6.42 -15.52 10.71
CA HIS A 230 -7.64 -16.32 10.89
C HIS A 230 -8.35 -16.69 9.57
N GLY A 231 -7.77 -16.30 8.43
CA GLY A 231 -8.27 -16.58 7.09
C GLY A 231 -7.17 -17.15 6.19
N ASP A 232 -7.52 -17.50 4.96
CA ASP A 232 -6.54 -17.90 3.95
C ASP A 232 -5.76 -16.65 3.48
N PRO A 233 -4.43 -16.58 3.66
CA PRO A 233 -3.67 -15.37 3.35
C PRO A 233 -3.79 -14.90 1.89
N GLY A 234 -3.95 -15.85 0.95
CA GLY A 234 -4.12 -15.54 -0.47
C GLY A 234 -5.47 -14.88 -0.75
N ARG A 235 -6.56 -15.49 -0.27
CA ARG A 235 -7.92 -14.93 -0.39
C ARG A 235 -8.07 -13.62 0.37
N THR A 236 -7.54 -13.55 1.59
CA THR A 236 -7.56 -12.33 2.40
C THR A 236 -6.84 -11.20 1.67
N SER A 237 -5.67 -11.45 1.07
CA SER A 237 -4.91 -10.46 0.26
C SER A 237 -5.66 -9.98 -0.97
N ALA A 238 -6.47 -10.83 -1.60
CA ALA A 238 -7.30 -10.42 -2.72
C ALA A 238 -8.36 -9.37 -2.31
N PHE A 239 -8.85 -9.40 -1.07
CA PHE A 239 -9.84 -8.40 -0.62
C PHE A 239 -9.27 -7.00 -0.44
N LEU A 240 -7.95 -6.83 -0.27
CA LEU A 240 -7.33 -5.50 -0.24
C LEU A 240 -7.59 -4.70 -1.52
N PHE A 241 -7.87 -5.37 -2.64
CA PHE A 241 -8.24 -4.69 -3.87
C PHE A 241 -9.59 -3.98 -3.79
N LEU A 242 -10.41 -4.18 -2.75
CA LEU A 242 -11.57 -3.31 -2.51
C LEU A 242 -11.18 -1.88 -2.07
N ALA A 243 -9.93 -1.65 -1.66
CA ALA A 243 -9.52 -0.33 -1.16
C ALA A 243 -9.59 0.80 -2.21
N PRO A 244 -9.18 0.64 -3.49
CA PRO A 244 -9.45 1.64 -4.53
C PRO A 244 -10.92 1.98 -4.71
N PHE A 245 -11.82 0.99 -4.59
CA PHE A 245 -13.26 1.25 -4.64
C PHE A 245 -13.69 2.18 -3.49
N PHE A 246 -13.23 1.91 -2.27
CA PHE A 246 -13.46 2.81 -1.14
C PHE A 246 -12.69 4.14 -1.25
N GLY A 247 -11.57 4.19 -1.95
CA GLY A 247 -10.83 5.41 -2.28
C GLY A 247 -11.65 6.34 -3.18
N VAL A 248 -12.19 5.81 -4.27
CA VAL A 248 -13.12 6.53 -5.16
C VAL A 248 -14.39 6.94 -4.42
N LEU A 249 -15.00 6.02 -3.67
CA LEU A 249 -16.24 6.29 -2.92
C LEU A 249 -16.03 7.38 -1.87
N SER A 250 -14.94 7.32 -1.11
CA SER A 250 -14.63 8.34 -0.11
C SER A 250 -14.22 9.68 -0.72
N GLY A 251 -13.52 9.68 -1.87
CA GLY A 251 -13.25 10.91 -2.63
C GLY A 251 -14.56 11.58 -3.09
N TRP A 252 -15.51 10.80 -3.61
CA TRP A 252 -16.81 11.33 -4.01
C TRP A 252 -17.61 11.87 -2.80
N VAL A 253 -17.75 11.08 -1.74
CA VAL A 253 -18.59 11.44 -0.57
C VAL A 253 -17.99 12.58 0.26
N LEU A 254 -16.68 12.58 0.51
CA LEU A 254 -16.04 13.52 1.44
C LEU A 254 -15.49 14.77 0.75
N LEU A 255 -15.07 14.66 -0.51
CA LEU A 255 -14.44 15.77 -1.25
C LEU A 255 -15.30 16.28 -2.40
N GLY A 256 -16.42 15.61 -2.73
CA GLY A 256 -17.23 15.94 -3.89
C GLY A 256 -16.51 15.69 -5.22
N GLU A 257 -15.48 14.83 -5.23
CA GLU A 257 -14.70 14.56 -6.44
C GLU A 257 -15.57 13.87 -7.51
N VAL A 258 -15.65 14.48 -8.69
CA VAL A 258 -16.26 13.87 -9.87
C VAL A 258 -15.16 13.16 -10.64
N VAL A 259 -15.12 11.84 -10.50
CA VAL A 259 -14.19 10.99 -11.23
C VAL A 259 -14.67 10.86 -12.68
N GLN A 260 -13.77 11.10 -13.63
CA GLN A 260 -14.10 11.05 -15.06
C GLN A 260 -14.39 9.62 -15.53
N TRP A 261 -15.18 9.47 -16.59
CA TRP A 261 -15.60 8.16 -17.12
C TRP A 261 -14.42 7.22 -17.45
N HIS A 262 -13.32 7.79 -17.95
CA HIS A 262 -12.13 7.04 -18.33
C HIS A 262 -11.37 6.47 -17.12
N VAL A 263 -11.45 7.11 -15.95
CA VAL A 263 -10.89 6.58 -14.70
C VAL A 263 -11.68 5.34 -14.25
N TYR A 264 -13.00 5.33 -14.41
CA TYR A 264 -13.81 4.13 -14.13
C TYR A 264 -13.50 3.00 -15.10
N ALA A 265 -13.44 3.29 -16.41
CA ALA A 265 -13.11 2.29 -17.43
C ALA A 265 -11.70 1.70 -17.22
N GLY A 266 -10.70 2.56 -16.99
CA GLY A 266 -9.33 2.16 -16.72
C GLY A 266 -9.19 1.40 -15.39
N GLY A 267 -9.87 1.87 -14.34
CA GLY A 267 -9.98 1.18 -13.06
C GLY A 267 -10.53 -0.23 -13.20
N LEU A 268 -11.64 -0.42 -13.93
CA LEU A 268 -12.23 -1.75 -14.18
C LEU A 268 -11.24 -2.70 -14.88
N LEU A 269 -10.46 -2.21 -15.83
CA LEU A 269 -9.43 -3.00 -16.50
C LEU A 269 -8.26 -3.35 -15.57
N ILE A 270 -7.80 -2.40 -14.74
CA ILE A 270 -6.81 -2.67 -13.69
C ILE A 270 -7.33 -3.76 -12.75
N PHE A 271 -8.57 -3.65 -12.30
CA PHE A 271 -9.24 -4.64 -11.48
C PHE A 271 -9.30 -6.02 -12.13
N ALA A 272 -9.71 -6.09 -13.40
CA ALA A 272 -9.73 -7.33 -14.16
C ALA A 272 -8.32 -7.93 -14.31
N GLY A 273 -7.32 -7.10 -14.59
CA GLY A 273 -5.92 -7.51 -14.70
C GLY A 273 -5.39 -8.08 -13.39
N ILE A 274 -5.62 -7.40 -12.27
CA ILE A 274 -5.26 -7.85 -10.93
C ILE A 274 -5.96 -9.17 -10.60
N PHE A 275 -7.24 -9.29 -10.94
CA PHE A 275 -8.00 -10.51 -10.72
C PHE A 275 -7.41 -11.68 -11.50
N LEU A 276 -7.09 -11.51 -12.79
CA LEU A 276 -6.45 -12.55 -13.62
C LEU A 276 -5.08 -12.97 -13.08
N VAL A 277 -4.28 -11.99 -12.64
CA VAL A 277 -2.97 -12.26 -12.01
C VAL A 277 -3.13 -13.09 -10.74
N ASN A 278 -4.09 -12.74 -9.88
CA ASN A 278 -4.29 -13.39 -8.57
C ASN A 278 -5.09 -14.70 -8.62
N TRP A 279 -6.02 -14.85 -9.56
CA TRP A 279 -6.89 -16.02 -9.66
C TRP A 279 -6.12 -17.32 -9.91
N THR A 280 -4.98 -17.22 -10.60
CA THR A 280 -4.13 -18.38 -10.91
C THR A 280 -3.04 -18.67 -9.87
N PHE A 281 -2.94 -17.87 -8.79
CA PHE A 281 -2.18 -18.21 -7.58
C PHE A 281 -2.89 -19.27 -6.71
N ALA A 282 -3.61 -20.22 -7.33
CA ALA A 282 -3.92 -21.47 -6.66
C ALA A 282 -2.59 -22.13 -6.25
N PRO A 283 -2.42 -22.51 -4.98
CA PRO A 283 -1.12 -22.91 -4.45
C PRO A 283 -0.64 -24.12 -5.24
N ARG A 284 0.49 -23.96 -5.95
CA ARG A 284 1.31 -25.11 -6.28
C ARG A 284 1.73 -25.67 -4.93
N ARG A 285 1.15 -26.80 -4.52
CA ARG A 285 1.82 -27.76 -3.64
C ARG A 285 3.29 -27.71 -4.05
N GLN A 286 4.17 -27.29 -3.14
CA GLN A 286 5.59 -27.54 -3.32
C GLN A 286 5.70 -29.05 -3.50
N VAL A 287 5.80 -29.47 -4.76
CA VAL A 287 6.01 -30.87 -5.11
C VAL A 287 7.41 -31.16 -4.60
N SER A 288 7.45 -31.90 -3.49
CA SER A 288 8.38 -33.00 -3.27
C SER A 288 9.75 -32.86 -3.95
N GLU A 289 10.67 -32.14 -3.31
CA GLU A 289 12.11 -32.22 -3.62
C GLU A 289 12.94 -32.45 -2.34
N LYS A 290 12.31 -32.96 -1.28
CA LYS A 290 12.98 -33.48 -0.07
C LYS A 290 12.69 -34.95 0.24
N ALA A 291 11.95 -35.65 -0.63
CA ALA A 291 11.64 -37.08 -0.45
C ALA A 291 12.47 -38.02 -1.35
N GLN A 292 13.40 -37.50 -2.16
CA GLN A 292 14.29 -38.32 -3.01
C GLN A 292 15.77 -38.33 -2.56
N LEU A 293 16.06 -37.85 -1.34
CA LEU A 293 17.38 -37.96 -0.71
C LEU A 293 17.33 -38.78 0.60
N ALA A 294 16.28 -39.58 0.78
CA ALA A 294 16.06 -40.43 1.96
C ALA A 294 15.60 -41.85 1.61
N GLU A 295 15.80 -42.29 0.36
CA GLU A 295 15.84 -43.71 -0.01
C GLU A 295 17.25 -44.09 -0.45
#